data_AF-A0A085MFU4-F1
#
_entry.id   AF-A0A085MFU4-F1
#
_cell.length_a   1.000
_cell.length_b   1.000
_cell.length_c   1.000
_cell.angle_alpha   90.00
_cell.angle_beta   90.00
_cell.angle_gamma   90.00
#
_symmetry.space_group_name_H-M   'P 1'
#
loop_
_entity.id
_entity.type
_entity.pdbx_description
1 polymer ?
#
loop_
_entity_poly.entity_id
_entity_poly.type
_entity_poly.pdbx_seq_one_letter_code
_entity_poly.pdbx_strand_id
1 'polypeptide(L)'
;MAATASIKHSDFVSEPMGEKDVDRVPGIGEQYAKKLRKEGFDKAYLLLGQFLILKQNEELFVTWIVDMGGLSRKHAEQCAKAFTEWVGQNL
;
A
#
# COMPACT_ATOMS: atom_id res chain seq x y z
N MET A 1 -20.18 -10.21 3.82
CA MET A 1 -19.00 -10.74 4.55
C MET A 1 -18.16 -9.54 4.97
N ALA A 2 -18.26 -9.08 6.21
CA ALA A 2 -17.39 -8.01 6.70
C ALA A 2 -16.00 -8.61 6.91
N ALA A 3 -15.07 -8.34 6.00
CA ALA A 3 -13.67 -8.68 6.24
C ALA A 3 -13.21 -7.89 7.46
N THR A 4 -12.81 -8.56 8.53
CA THR A 4 -12.16 -7.92 9.67
C THR A 4 -10.83 -7.36 9.19
N ALA A 5 -10.82 -6.07 8.87
CA ALA A 5 -9.61 -5.34 8.57
C ALA A 5 -8.66 -5.41 9.78
N SER A 6 -7.35 -5.53 9.53
CA SER A 6 -6.37 -5.52 10.62
C SER A 6 -6.34 -4.15 11.32
N ILE A 7 -5.86 -4.10 12.57
CA ILE A 7 -5.64 -2.83 13.31
C ILE A 7 -4.79 -1.88 12.47
N LYS A 8 -3.70 -2.39 11.90
CA LYS A 8 -2.82 -1.63 10.99
C LYS A 8 -3.56 -1.02 9.80
N HIS A 9 -4.54 -1.74 9.25
CA HIS A 9 -5.39 -1.22 8.16
C HIS A 9 -6.25 -0.08 8.68
N SER A 10 -6.97 -0.30 9.78
CA SER A 10 -7.80 0.74 10.40
C SER A 10 -7.01 2.01 10.69
N ASP A 11 -5.82 1.90 11.29
CA ASP A 11 -4.94 3.04 11.60
C ASP A 11 -4.48 3.76 10.32
N PHE A 12 -4.17 2.98 9.27
CA PHE A 12 -3.71 3.54 8.01
C PHE A 12 -4.79 4.39 7.31
N VAL A 13 -6.02 3.88 7.20
CA VAL A 13 -7.12 4.59 6.51
C VAL A 13 -7.71 5.75 7.32
N SER A 14 -7.67 5.69 8.66
CA SER A 14 -8.33 6.70 9.53
C SER A 14 -7.52 7.99 9.71
N GLU A 15 -6.26 8.01 9.29
CA GLU A 15 -5.35 9.14 9.47
C GLU A 15 -4.83 9.67 8.12
N PRO A 16 -4.54 10.98 8.01
CA PRO A 16 -3.89 11.53 6.83
C PRO A 16 -2.61 10.77 6.44
N MET A 17 -2.26 10.75 5.15
CA MET A 17 -1.10 9.99 4.64
C MET A 17 0.21 10.48 5.27
N GLY A 18 0.39 11.79 5.40
CA GLY A 18 1.56 12.43 6.01
C GLY A 18 2.89 11.87 5.46
N GLU A 19 3.87 11.72 6.35
CA GLU A 19 5.17 11.10 6.05
C GLU A 19 5.30 9.68 6.63
N LYS A 20 4.17 8.95 6.73
CA LYS A 20 4.15 7.56 7.18
C LYS A 20 5.19 6.74 6.38
N ASP A 21 6.00 5.96 7.08
CA ASP A 21 6.92 5.03 6.43
C ASP A 21 6.14 3.98 5.62
N VAL A 22 6.75 3.45 4.56
CA VAL A 22 6.14 2.41 3.73
C VAL A 22 5.72 1.17 4.52
N ASP A 23 6.38 0.88 5.64
CA ASP A 23 6.03 -0.20 6.55
C ASP A 23 4.68 -0.01 7.26
N ARG A 24 4.06 1.17 7.18
CA ARG A 24 2.72 1.44 7.73
C ARG A 24 1.61 1.04 6.78
N VAL A 25 1.92 0.80 5.51
CA VAL A 25 0.92 0.35 4.54
C VAL A 25 0.51 -1.10 4.84
N PRO A 26 -0.81 -1.41 4.88
CA PRO A 26 -1.29 -2.78 5.02
C PRO A 26 -0.68 -3.72 3.97
N GLY A 27 -0.33 -4.93 4.38
CA GLY A 27 0.40 -5.88 3.53
C GLY A 27 1.93 -5.71 3.54
N ILE A 28 2.46 -4.57 3.96
CA ILE A 28 3.91 -4.30 3.93
C ILE A 28 4.54 -4.50 5.31
N GLY A 29 5.17 -5.65 5.52
CA GLY A 29 6.03 -5.88 6.69
C GLY A 29 7.47 -5.37 6.46
N GLU A 30 8.28 -5.34 7.52
CA GLU A 30 9.65 -4.80 7.50
C GLU A 30 10.56 -5.44 6.43
N GLN A 31 10.36 -6.73 6.11
CA GLN A 31 11.12 -7.38 5.03
C GLN A 31 10.82 -6.78 3.65
N TYR A 32 9.55 -6.48 3.36
CA TYR A 32 9.14 -5.82 2.12
C TYR A 32 9.53 -4.35 2.13
N ALA A 33 9.34 -3.67 3.27
CA ALA A 33 9.72 -2.26 3.44
C ALA A 33 11.22 -2.03 3.14
N LYS A 34 12.11 -2.92 3.60
CA LYS A 34 13.55 -2.83 3.28
C LYS A 34 13.85 -2.88 1.78
N LYS A 35 13.08 -3.64 1.00
CA LYS A 35 13.25 -3.68 -0.47
C LYS A 35 12.70 -2.40 -1.09
N LEU A 36 11.48 -2.02 -0.72
CA LEU A 36 10.82 -0.82 -1.23
C LEU A 36 11.64 0.45 -0.96
N ARG A 37 12.22 0.61 0.24
CA ARG A 37 13.13 1.70 0.58
C ARG A 37 14.36 1.75 -0.36
N LYS A 38 14.91 0.60 -0.77
CA LYS A 38 16.05 0.54 -1.72
C LYS A 38 15.65 0.96 -3.13
N GLU A 39 14.42 0.68 -3.52
CA GLU A 39 13.83 1.09 -4.80
C GLU A 39 13.32 2.55 -4.77
N GLY A 40 13.51 3.27 -3.65
CA GLY A 40 13.12 4.68 -3.51
C GLY A 40 11.68 4.89 -3.02
N PHE A 41 11.00 3.84 -2.54
CA PHE A 41 9.67 3.89 -1.94
C PHE A 41 9.75 3.75 -0.42
N ASP A 42 10.41 4.70 0.25
CA ASP A 42 10.56 4.71 1.70
C ASP A 42 9.33 5.26 2.44
N LYS A 43 8.52 6.07 1.77
CA LYS A 43 7.29 6.67 2.30
C LYS A 43 6.03 6.12 1.64
N ALA A 44 4.95 6.02 2.43
CA ALA A 44 3.66 5.55 1.96
C ALA A 44 3.09 6.41 0.82
N TYR A 45 3.29 7.73 0.85
CA TYR A 45 2.80 8.63 -0.21
C TYR A 45 3.48 8.40 -1.57
N LEU A 46 4.73 7.91 -1.59
CA LEU A 46 5.43 7.57 -2.85
C LEU A 46 4.78 6.36 -3.50
N LEU A 47 4.44 5.36 -2.69
CA LEU A 47 3.76 4.16 -3.15
C LEU A 47 2.31 4.44 -3.57
N LEU A 48 1.61 5.32 -2.84
CA LEU A 48 0.32 5.86 -3.26
C LEU A 48 0.44 6.61 -4.59
N GLY A 49 1.48 7.42 -4.78
CA GLY A 49 1.73 8.13 -6.04
C GLY A 49 1.79 7.17 -7.23
N GLN A 50 2.50 6.04 -7.08
CA GLN A 50 2.51 5.01 -8.11
C GLN A 50 1.12 4.40 -8.35
N PHE A 51 0.36 4.09 -7.29
CA PHE A 51 -1.01 3.59 -7.42
C PHE A 51 -1.90 4.56 -8.23
N LEU A 52 -1.74 5.87 -8.00
CA LEU A 52 -2.47 6.90 -8.74
C LEU A 52 -2.02 7.02 -10.20
N ILE A 53 -0.73 6.87 -10.51
CA ILE A 53 -0.22 6.81 -11.89
C ILE A 53 -0.85 5.64 -12.65
N LEU A 54 -1.05 4.51 -11.97
CA LEU A 54 -1.75 3.33 -12.50
C LEU A 54 -3.29 3.49 -12.51
N LYS A 55 -3.79 4.73 -12.33
CA LYS A 55 -5.23 5.07 -12.35
C LYS A 55 -6.04 4.26 -11.36
N GLN A 56 -5.46 3.95 -10.19
CA GLN A 56 -6.09 3.15 -9.14
C GLN A 56 -6.48 1.73 -9.60
N ASN A 57 -5.89 1.24 -10.69
CA ASN A 57 -6.13 -0.12 -11.15
C ASN A 57 -5.43 -1.11 -10.21
N GLU A 58 -6.22 -1.79 -9.37
CA GLU A 58 -5.71 -2.71 -8.35
C GLU A 58 -4.87 -3.84 -8.96
N GLU A 59 -5.30 -4.46 -10.07
CA GLU A 59 -4.58 -5.59 -10.65
C GLU A 59 -3.24 -5.16 -11.28
N LEU A 60 -3.20 -4.00 -11.94
CA LEU A 60 -1.94 -3.44 -12.46
C LEU A 60 -0.98 -3.08 -11.32
N PHE A 61 -1.49 -2.50 -10.23
CA PHE A 61 -0.68 -2.18 -9.06
C PHE A 61 -0.17 -3.45 -8.35
N VAL A 62 -1.04 -4.45 -8.16
CA VAL A 62 -0.67 -5.74 -7.57
C VAL A 62 0.43 -6.41 -8.38
N THR A 63 0.28 -6.46 -9.71
CA THR A 63 1.28 -7.03 -10.60
C THR A 63 2.59 -6.25 -10.48
N TRP A 64 2.53 -4.93 -10.57
CA TRP A 64 3.70 -4.06 -10.47
C TRP A 64 4.45 -4.21 -9.14
N ILE A 65 3.76 -4.23 -7.99
CA ILE A 65 4.42 -4.30 -6.69
C ILE A 65 4.92 -5.71 -6.34
N VAL A 66 4.31 -6.75 -6.92
CA VAL A 66 4.84 -8.12 -6.87
C VAL A 66 6.16 -8.18 -7.63
N ASP A 67 6.21 -7.65 -8.86
CA ASP A 67 7.40 -7.70 -9.71
C ASP A 67 8.53 -6.79 -9.20
N MET A 68 8.21 -5.55 -8.82
CA MET A 68 9.18 -4.55 -8.32
C MET A 68 9.57 -4.81 -6.86
N GLY A 69 8.57 -4.94 -5.98
CA GLY A 69 8.79 -5.03 -4.53
C GLY A 69 9.01 -6.46 -4.00
N GLY A 70 8.74 -7.48 -4.83
CA GLY A 70 8.83 -8.88 -4.43
C GLY A 70 7.80 -9.28 -3.37
N LEU A 71 6.67 -8.57 -3.29
CA LEU A 71 5.56 -8.91 -2.40
C LEU A 71 4.90 -10.20 -2.87
N SER A 72 4.32 -10.96 -1.94
CA SER A 72 3.37 -12.00 -2.37
C SER A 72 2.06 -11.34 -2.80
N ARG A 73 1.37 -11.95 -3.77
CA ARG A 73 0.09 -11.43 -4.31
C ARG A 73 -0.92 -11.08 -3.21
N LYS A 74 -1.06 -11.92 -2.18
CA LYS A 74 -1.95 -11.66 -1.03
C LYS A 74 -1.61 -10.36 -0.29
N HIS A 75 -0.33 -10.06 -0.06
CA HIS A 75 0.09 -8.83 0.59
C HIS A 75 -0.06 -7.61 -0.32
N ALA A 76 0.20 -7.79 -1.62
CA ALA A 76 -0.03 -6.77 -2.62
C ALA A 76 -1.51 -6.37 -2.72
N GLU A 77 -2.44 -7.34 -2.69
CA GLU A 77 -3.88 -7.10 -2.67
C GLU A 77 -4.32 -6.31 -1.41
N GLN A 78 -3.75 -6.62 -0.25
CA GLN A 78 -4.00 -5.84 0.97
C GLN A 78 -3.53 -4.39 0.83
N CYS A 79 -2.37 -4.17 0.21
CA CYS A 79 -1.83 -2.85 -0.07
C CYS A 79 -2.74 -2.07 -1.04
N ALA A 80 -3.15 -2.70 -2.14
CA ALA A 80 -4.04 -2.09 -3.13
C ALA A 80 -5.37 -1.68 -2.50
N LYS A 81 -6.00 -2.58 -1.74
CA LYS A 81 -7.26 -2.31 -1.06
C LYS A 81 -7.16 -1.15 -0.06
N ALA A 82 -6.07 -1.10 0.71
CA ALA A 82 -5.84 0.00 1.64
C ALA A 82 -5.68 1.35 0.93
N PHE A 83 -5.03 1.39 -0.23
CA PHE A 83 -4.95 2.61 -1.03
C PHE A 83 -6.30 2.97 -1.67
N THR A 84 -7.05 2.02 -2.22
CA THR A 84 -8.40 2.26 -2.74
C THR A 84 -9.29 2.90 -1.67
N GLU A 85 -9.29 2.35 -0.47
CA GLU A 85 -10.08 2.89 0.65
C GLU A 85 -9.58 4.26 1.12
N TRP A 86 -8.26 4.45 1.23
CA TRP A 86 -7.69 5.73 1.64
C TRP A 86 -8.01 6.83 0.63
N VAL A 87 -7.86 6.54 -0.67
CA VAL A 87 -8.19 7.46 -1.77
C VAL A 87 -9.66 7.84 -1.71
N GLY A 88 -10.57 6.87 -1.65
CA GLY A 88 -12.01 7.15 -1.62
C GLY A 88 -12.49 7.97 -0.41
N GLN A 89 -11.67 8.09 0.65
CA GLN A 89 -11.96 8.91 1.82
C GLN A 89 -11.28 10.29 1.81
N ASN A 90 -10.20 10.46 1.04
CA ASN A 90 -9.29 11.62 1.19
C ASN A 90 -8.97 12.37 -0.12
N LEU A 91 -9.35 11.86 -1.30
CA LEU A 91 -9.14 12.49 -2.61
C LEU A 91 -10.45 12.49 -3.42
#